data_AF-A0A8X6U6Y8-F1
#
_entry.id   AF-A0A8X6U6Y8-F1
#
_cell.length_a   1.000
_cell.length_b   1.000
_cell.length_c   1.000
_cell.angle_alpha   90.00
_cell.angle_beta   90.00
_cell.angle_gamma   90.00
#
_symmetry.space_group_name_H-M   'P 1'
#
loop_
_entity.id
_entity.type
_entity.pdbx_description
1 polymer ?
#
loop_
_entity_poly.entity_id
_entity_poly.type
_entity_poly.pdbx_seq_one_letter_code
_entity_poly.pdbx_strand_id
1 'polypeptide(L)' 'MPNPINYDEIAKSQESDLELQNLISNPQGLQLKKIVMPNSNIPLFCDLSTGTARPYIPKEYRQRIFSQLHNMSHP' A
#
# COMPACT_ATOMS: atom_id res chain seq x y z
N MET A 1 21.84 -1.55 -4.73
CA MET A 1 20.69 -0.83 -5.30
C MET A 1 19.49 -1.08 -4.40
N PRO A 2 18.61 -0.10 -4.12
CA PRO A 2 17.38 -0.39 -3.40
C PRO A 2 16.58 -1.42 -4.19
N ASN A 3 16.15 -2.48 -3.52
CA ASN A 3 15.32 -3.51 -4.15
C ASN A 3 13.95 -2.87 -4.46
N PRO A 4 13.47 -2.85 -5.71
CA PRO A 4 12.20 -2.22 -6.04
C PRO A 4 11.04 -2.80 -5.23
N ILE A 5 10.06 -1.95 -4.89
CA ILE A 5 8.83 -2.38 -4.21
C ILE A 5 8.07 -3.31 -5.17
N ASN A 6 7.78 -4.53 -4.72
CA ASN A 6 7.00 -5.49 -5.51
C ASN A 6 5.50 -5.27 -5.28
N TYR A 7 4.87 -4.52 -6.19
CA TYR A 7 3.45 -4.21 -6.11
C TYR A 7 2.54 -5.44 -6.31
N ASP A 8 3.00 -6.50 -6.99
CA ASP A 8 2.24 -7.75 -7.14
C ASP A 8 2.07 -8.46 -5.80
N GLU A 9 3.14 -8.55 -5.02
CA GLU A 9 3.12 -9.17 -3.68
C GLU A 9 2.18 -8.40 -2.74
N ILE A 10 2.25 -7.06 -2.77
CA ILE A 10 1.38 -6.20 -1.98
C ILE A 10 -0.08 -6.40 -2.38
N ALA A 11 -0.39 -6.39 -3.68
CA ALA A 11 -1.75 -6.56 -4.18
C ALA A 11 -2.36 -7.90 -3.76
N LYS A 12 -1.59 -8.99 -3.90
CA LYS A 12 -2.03 -10.33 -3.46
C LYS A 12 -2.31 -10.38 -1.97
N SER A 13 -1.44 -9.76 -1.15
CA SER A 13 -1.64 -9.71 0.30
C SER A 13 -2.85 -8.87 0.71
N GLN A 14 -3.13 -7.76 -0.01
CA GLN A 14 -4.32 -6.96 0.23
C GLN A 14 -5.64 -7.74 0.04
N GLU A 15 -5.67 -8.78 -0.81
CA GLU A 15 -6.88 -9.57 -1.04
C GLU A 15 -7.34 -10.35 0.20
N SER A 16 -6.40 -10.78 1.05
CA SER A 16 -6.68 -11.57 2.26
C SER A 16 -6.42 -10.81 3.56
N ASP A 17 -6.02 -9.55 3.51
CA ASP A 17 -5.74 -8.73 4.70
C ASP A 17 -7.03 -8.36 5.46
N LEU A 18 -7.21 -8.95 6.64
CA LEU A 18 -8.37 -8.72 7.51
C LEU A 18 -8.43 -7.28 8.06
N GLU A 19 -7.30 -6.65 8.33
CA GLU A 19 -7.25 -5.24 8.76
C GLU A 19 -7.78 -4.34 7.64
N LEU A 20 -7.37 -4.60 6.40
CA LEU A 20 -7.87 -3.87 5.24
C LEU A 20 -9.38 -4.08 5.05
N GLN A 21 -9.89 -5.31 5.15
CA GLN A 21 -11.33 -5.56 5.03
C GLN A 21 -12.14 -4.83 6.12
N ASN A 22 -11.63 -4.79 7.35
CA ASN A 22 -12.25 -4.04 8.44
C ASN A 22 -12.25 -2.54 8.19
N LEU A 23 -11.16 -1.98 7.68
CA LEU A 23 -11.06 -0.55 7.35
C LEU A 23 -11.96 -0.16 6.16
N ILE A 24 -12.17 -1.06 5.20
CA ILE A 24 -13.12 -0.86 4.10
C ILE A 24 -14.56 -0.88 4.63
N SER A 25 -14.87 -1.78 5.57
CA SER A 25 -16.22 -1.97 6.12
C SER A 25 -16.62 -0.88 7.13
N ASN A 26 -15.65 -0.37 7.87
CA ASN A 26 -15.81 0.75 8.81
C ASN A 26 -14.74 1.82 8.57
N PRO A 27 -14.91 2.66 7.53
CA PRO A 27 -13.92 3.65 7.14
C PRO A 27 -13.87 4.78 8.16
N GLN A 28 -12.92 4.71 9.09
CA GLN A 28 -12.67 5.68 10.17
C GLN A 28 -11.99 6.96 9.62
N GLY A 29 -12.63 7.64 8.67
CA GLY A 29 -12.08 8.81 7.97
C GLY A 29 -11.14 8.49 6.80
N LEU A 30 -10.85 7.20 6.56
CA LEU A 30 -10.09 6.74 5.39
C LEU A 30 -10.97 6.68 4.14
N GLN A 31 -10.35 6.92 2.98
CA GLN A 31 -11.00 6.74 1.67
C GLN A 31 -10.26 5.69 0.85
N LEU A 32 -10.48 4.42 1.17
CA LEU A 32 -9.81 3.30 0.53
C LEU A 32 -10.49 2.92 -0.79
N LYS A 33 -9.75 3.04 -1.91
CA LYS A 33 -10.22 2.65 -3.25
C LYS A 33 -9.12 1.93 -4.02
N LYS A 34 -9.51 1.02 -4.93
CA LYS A 34 -8.55 0.41 -5.86
C LYS A 34 -8.13 1.42 -6.92
N ILE A 35 -6.82 1.57 -7.10
CA ILE A 35 -6.19 2.43 -8.12
C ILE A 35 -5.19 1.59 -8.89
N VAL A 36 -5.22 1.68 -10.22
CA VAL A 36 -4.20 1.08 -11.08
C VAL A 36 -2.97 2.00 -11.06
N MET A 37 -1.81 1.44 -10.72
CA MET A 37 -0.59 2.25 -10.63
C MET A 37 -0.14 2.70 -12.03
N PRO A 38 0.40 3.93 -12.20
CA PRO A 38 0.75 4.46 -13.53
C PRO A 38 1.74 3.58 -14.33
N ASN A 39 2.56 2.79 -13.63
CA ASN A 39 3.60 1.93 -14.21
C ASN A 39 3.32 0.44 -13.99
N SER A 40 2.11 0.08 -13.56
CA SER A 40 1.75 -1.29 -13.24
C SER A 40 0.26 -1.49 -13.46
N ASN A 41 -0.11 -2.51 -14.23
CA ASN A 41 -1.53 -2.89 -14.43
C ASN A 41 -2.16 -3.55 -13.18
N ILE A 42 -1.54 -3.39 -12.02
CA ILE A 42 -1.96 -4.01 -10.76
C ILE A 42 -2.80 -3.00 -9.99
N PRO A 43 -4.06 -3.33 -9.69
CA PRO A 43 -4.90 -2.50 -8.84
C PRO A 43 -4.52 -2.67 -7.36
N LEU A 44 -4.22 -1.57 -6.68
CA LEU A 44 -3.95 -1.55 -5.25
C LEU A 44 -4.99 -0.72 -4.50
N PHE A 45 -5.40 -1.18 -3.33
CA PHE A 45 -6.11 -0.33 -2.40
C PHE A 45 -5.19 0.81 -1.94
N CYS A 46 -5.66 2.04 -2.16
CA CYS A 46 -5.00 3.27 -1.79
C CYS A 46 -5.95 4.12 -0.96
N ASP A 47 -5.42 4.77 0.07
CA ASP A 47 -6.11 5.85 0.76
C ASP A 47 -6.01 7.15 -0.04
N LEU A 48 -7.16 7.78 -0.26
CA LEU A 48 -7.32 9.05 -0.97
C LEU A 48 -7.73 10.21 -0.06
N SER A 49 -7.82 9.99 1.26
CA SER A 49 -8.37 10.96 2.21
C SER A 49 -7.68 12.33 2.20
N THR A 50 -6.43 12.40 1.75
CA THR A 50 -5.63 13.65 1.69
C THR A 50 -5.36 14.16 0.28
N GLY A 51 -6.11 13.70 -0.73
CA GLY A 51 -5.99 14.17 -2.12
C GLY A 51 -4.84 13.53 -2.94
N THR A 52 -3.83 12.97 -2.28
CA THR A 52 -2.78 12.15 -2.92
C THR A 52 -3.01 10.68 -2.60
N ALA A 53 -2.97 9.82 -3.63
CA ALA A 53 -3.10 8.38 -3.46
C ALA A 53 -1.93 7.79 -2.67
N ARG A 54 -2.24 7.13 -1.55
CA ARG A 54 -1.26 6.41 -0.71
C ARG A 54 -1.60 4.93 -0.67
N PRO A 55 -0.78 4.03 -1.24
CA PRO A 55 -1.02 2.60 -1.15
C PRO A 55 -1.14 2.14 0.30
N TYR A 56 -2.18 1.38 0.62
CA TYR A 56 -2.27 0.69 1.90
C TYR A 56 -1.23 -0.44 1.90
N ILE A 57 -0.38 -0.49 2.92
CA ILE A 57 0.65 -1.51 3.04
C ILE A 57 0.22 -2.53 4.11
N PRO A 58 -0.01 -3.81 3.74
CA PRO A 58 -0.29 -4.87 4.70
C PRO A 58 0.82 -5.00 5.74
N LYS A 59 0.46 -5.39 6.97
CA LYS A 59 1.36 -5.37 8.13
C LYS A 59 2.71 -6.04 7.88
N GLU A 60 2.72 -7.17 7.18
CA GLU A 60 3.92 -7.94 6.88
C GLU A 60 4.96 -7.19 6.00
N TYR A 61 4.52 -6.21 5.20
CA TYR A 61 5.40 -5.42 4.32
C TYR A 61 5.81 -4.08 4.91
N ARG A 62 5.13 -3.59 5.97
CA ARG A 62 5.33 -2.22 6.51
C ARG A 62 6.79 -1.94 6.87
N GLN A 63 7.44 -2.85 7.59
CA GLN A 63 8.83 -2.68 8.01
C GLN A 63 9.78 -2.66 6.82
N ARG A 64 9.63 -3.61 5.89
CA ARG A 64 10.49 -3.70 4.70
C ARG A 64 10.38 -2.45 3.84
N ILE A 65 9.16 -1.98 3.57
CA ILE A 65 8.95 -0.77 2.76
C ILE A 65 9.47 0.47 3.49
N PHE A 66 9.22 0.58 4.80
CA PHE A 66 9.76 1.68 5.61
C PHE A 66 11.30 1.73 5.52
N SER A 67 11.98 0.61 5.77
CA SER A 67 13.44 0.54 5.68
C SER A 67 13.97 0.87 4.28
N GLN A 68 13.29 0.41 3.22
CA GLN A 68 13.68 0.74 1.84
C GLN A 68 13.60 2.24 1.57
N LEU A 69 12.49 2.89 1.92
CA LEU A 69 12.29 4.33 1.71
C LEU A 69 13.23 5.17 2.59
N HIS A 70 13.45 4.75 3.84
CA HIS A 70 14.35 5.41 4.77
C HIS A 70 15.80 5.38 4.24
N ASN A 71 16.31 4.19 3.88
CA ASN A 71 17.68 4.00 3.41
C ASN A 71 17.95 4.70 2.05
N MET A 72 16.91 4.95 1.25
CA MET A 72 17.05 5.76 0.02
C MET A 72 17.31 7.23 0.31
N SER A 73 16.83 7.74 1.45
CA SER A 73 16.97 9.15 1.83
C SER A 73 18.20 9.37 2.71
N HIS A 74 18.48 8.42 3.62
CA HIS A 74 19.57 8.47 4.58
C HIS A 74 20.14 7.05 4.79
N PRO A 75 21.18 6.65 4.01
CA PRO A 75 21.80 5.32 4.15
C PRO A 75 22.66 5.17 5.41
#